data_AF-A0A0S1M127-F1
#
_entry.id   AF-A0A0S1M127-F1
#
_cell.length_a   1.000
_cell.length_b   1.000
_cell.length_c   1.000
_cell.angle_alpha   90.00
_cell.angle_beta   90.00
_cell.angle_gamma   90.00
#
_symmetry.space_group_name_H-M   'P 1'
#
loop_
_entity.id
_entity.type
_entity.pdbx_description
1 polymer ?
#
loop_
_entity_poly.entity_id
_entity_poly.type
_entity_poly.pdbx_seq_one_letter_code
_entity_poly.pdbx_strand_id
1 'polypeptide(L)'
;DKKLWINQKPIVVYAERDPANIPWSSAGAEYIVESTGVFTTTEKAGAHLKGGAKKVVISAPSADAPMFVCGVNLDKYDPKLQVVSNASCTTNCLAPLAKVINDKFGIVEGLMTTVHATTATQKTV
;
A
#
# COMPACT_ATOMS: atom_id res chain seq x y z
N ASP A 1 2.21 -11.08 27.58
CA ASP A 1 1.89 -12.01 26.47
C ASP A 1 2.27 -11.48 25.07
N LYS A 2 2.97 -10.32 24.94
CA LYS A 2 3.32 -9.69 23.65
C LYS A 2 2.10 -9.40 22.75
N LYS A 3 0.94 -9.18 23.35
CA LYS A 3 -0.30 -8.85 22.63
C LYS A 3 -0.80 -7.47 23.02
N LEU A 4 -1.24 -6.71 22.03
CA LEU A 4 -2.07 -5.52 22.22
C LEU A 4 -3.52 -5.97 22.27
N TRP A 5 -4.29 -5.51 23.25
CA TRP A 5 -5.69 -5.90 23.42
C TRP A 5 -6.61 -4.73 23.11
N ILE A 6 -7.55 -4.94 22.18
CA ILE A 6 -8.58 -3.95 21.82
C ILE A 6 -9.94 -4.63 21.95
N ASN A 7 -10.79 -4.18 22.88
CA ASN A 7 -12.13 -4.75 23.12
C ASN A 7 -12.12 -6.28 23.26
N GLN A 8 -11.20 -6.82 24.09
CA GLN A 8 -11.01 -8.26 24.30
C GLN A 8 -10.52 -9.05 23.06
N LYS A 9 -10.11 -8.35 22.00
CA LYS A 9 -9.47 -8.96 20.82
C LYS A 9 -7.96 -8.80 20.95
N PRO A 10 -7.20 -9.91 21.03
CA PRO A 10 -5.74 -9.84 21.06
C PRO A 10 -5.18 -9.58 19.66
N ILE A 11 -4.15 -8.74 19.58
CA ILE A 11 -3.38 -8.41 18.38
C ILE A 11 -1.93 -8.77 18.70
N VAL A 12 -1.33 -9.66 17.90
CA VAL A 12 0.06 -10.08 18.09
C VAL A 12 1.00 -8.95 17.61
N VAL A 13 2.01 -8.63 18.41
CA VAL A 13 2.99 -7.59 18.09
C VAL A 13 4.38 -8.20 17.91
N TYR A 14 5.02 -7.86 16.80
CA TYR A 14 6.40 -8.26 16.47
C TYR A 14 7.31 -7.03 16.40
N ALA A 15 8.62 -7.26 16.53
CA ALA A 15 9.64 -6.22 16.48
C ALA A 15 10.82 -6.67 15.61
N GLU A 16 10.52 -7.03 14.37
CA GLU A 16 11.52 -7.49 13.39
C GLU A 16 11.85 -6.37 12.40
N ARG A 17 13.14 -6.25 12.05
CA ARG A 17 13.60 -5.32 11.01
C ARG A 17 13.48 -5.92 9.61
N ASP A 18 13.75 -7.22 9.48
CA ASP A 18 13.61 -7.95 8.23
C ASP A 18 12.16 -8.50 8.14
N PRO A 19 11.37 -8.06 7.15
CA PRO A 19 10.00 -8.55 6.96
C PRO A 19 9.89 -10.06 6.75
N ALA A 20 10.96 -10.72 6.29
CA ALA A 20 11.00 -12.17 6.11
C ALA A 20 10.99 -12.95 7.45
N ASN A 21 11.43 -12.32 8.55
CA ASN A 21 11.48 -12.94 9.87
C ASN A 21 10.15 -12.87 10.62
N ILE A 22 9.17 -12.09 10.11
CA ILE A 22 7.88 -11.94 10.77
C ILE A 22 7.01 -13.16 10.48
N PRO A 23 6.57 -13.93 11.49
CA PRO A 23 5.84 -15.18 11.26
C PRO A 23 4.34 -14.93 11.03
N TRP A 24 4.00 -14.33 9.89
CA TRP A 24 2.62 -13.96 9.51
C TRP A 24 1.64 -15.13 9.57
N SER A 25 2.03 -16.32 9.09
CA SER A 25 1.20 -17.54 9.19
C SER A 25 0.79 -17.86 10.62
N SER A 26 1.70 -17.69 11.58
CA SER A 26 1.41 -17.96 13.00
C SER A 26 0.45 -16.94 13.61
N ALA A 27 0.43 -15.72 13.06
CA ALA A 27 -0.54 -14.69 13.42
C ALA A 27 -1.89 -14.82 12.69
N GLY A 28 -2.00 -15.71 11.70
CA GLY A 28 -3.17 -15.81 10.82
C GLY A 28 -3.32 -14.63 9.86
N ALA A 29 -2.24 -13.87 9.60
CA ALA A 29 -2.26 -12.69 8.74
C ALA A 29 -1.97 -13.07 7.29
N GLU A 30 -3.00 -13.01 6.43
CA GLU A 30 -2.88 -13.39 5.02
C GLU A 30 -2.56 -12.21 4.09
N TYR A 31 -3.06 -11.02 4.41
CA TYR A 31 -2.88 -9.79 3.65
C TYR A 31 -2.09 -8.80 4.49
N ILE A 32 -0.94 -8.36 3.97
CA ILE A 32 -0.04 -7.45 4.69
C ILE A 32 -0.08 -6.07 4.05
N VAL A 33 -0.23 -5.04 4.87
CA VAL A 33 -0.07 -3.65 4.45
C VAL A 33 1.38 -3.26 4.73
N GLU A 34 2.16 -3.09 3.68
CA GLU A 34 3.54 -2.61 3.76
C GLU A 34 3.53 -1.07 3.81
N SER A 35 3.63 -0.55 5.04
CA SER A 35 3.52 0.87 5.35
C SER A 35 4.75 1.47 6.04
N THR A 36 5.92 0.84 5.87
CA THR A 36 7.18 1.35 6.41
C THR A 36 7.78 2.46 5.54
N GLY A 37 7.42 2.50 4.26
CA GLY A 37 8.01 3.39 3.26
C GLY A 37 9.39 2.96 2.75
N VAL A 38 9.90 1.80 3.19
CA VAL A 38 11.23 1.29 2.82
C VAL A 38 11.15 0.15 1.80
N PHE A 39 10.15 -0.73 1.93
CA PHE A 39 10.00 -1.91 1.08
C PHE A 39 8.99 -1.67 -0.04
N THR A 40 9.28 -0.71 -0.93
CA THR A 40 8.32 -0.21 -1.94
C THR A 40 8.45 -0.84 -3.33
N THR A 41 9.30 -1.87 -3.50
CA THR A 41 9.39 -2.66 -4.74
C THR A 41 8.78 -4.04 -4.55
N THR A 42 8.43 -4.69 -5.65
CA THR A 42 7.83 -6.03 -5.67
C THR A 42 8.72 -7.03 -4.95
N GLU A 43 10.03 -6.99 -5.19
CA GLU A 43 11.01 -7.85 -4.52
C GLU A 43 11.06 -7.60 -3.01
N LYS A 44 11.19 -6.33 -2.61
CA LYS A 44 11.36 -5.94 -1.20
C LYS A 44 10.10 -6.24 -0.39
N ALA A 45 8.93 -5.84 -0.87
CA ALA A 45 7.65 -6.16 -0.25
C ALA A 45 7.37 -7.67 -0.28
N GLY A 46 7.82 -8.37 -1.34
CA GLY A 46 7.71 -9.82 -1.48
C GLY A 46 8.39 -10.60 -0.36
N ALA A 47 9.32 -10.00 0.40
CA ALA A 47 9.91 -10.63 1.57
C ALA A 47 8.88 -11.05 2.63
N HIS A 48 7.74 -10.34 2.76
CA HIS A 48 6.65 -10.76 3.66
C HIS A 48 6.06 -12.13 3.30
N LEU A 49 6.12 -12.54 2.02
CA LEU A 49 5.62 -13.84 1.58
C LEU A 49 6.41 -15.00 2.21
N LYS A 50 7.69 -14.80 2.54
CA LYS A 50 8.52 -15.79 3.24
C LYS A 50 8.02 -16.06 4.67
N GLY A 51 7.44 -15.04 5.31
CA GLY A 51 6.79 -15.17 6.61
C GLY A 51 5.40 -15.83 6.56
N GLY A 52 4.93 -16.18 5.37
CA GLY A 52 3.66 -16.87 5.14
C GLY A 52 2.47 -15.97 4.78
N ALA A 53 2.73 -14.69 4.49
CA ALA A 53 1.71 -13.83 3.88
C ALA A 53 1.32 -14.37 2.50
N LYS A 54 0.05 -14.20 2.13
CA LYS A 54 -0.47 -14.56 0.79
C LYS A 54 -0.37 -13.38 -0.19
N LYS A 55 -0.60 -12.17 0.32
CA LYS A 55 -0.66 -10.92 -0.45
C LYS A 55 -0.03 -9.77 0.30
N VAL A 56 0.53 -8.82 -0.44
CA VAL A 56 1.12 -7.58 0.11
C VAL A 56 0.57 -6.38 -0.64
N VAL A 57 0.15 -5.35 0.10
CA VAL A 57 -0.31 -4.06 -0.42
C VAL A 57 0.64 -2.98 0.08
N ILE A 58 1.40 -2.39 -0.83
CA ILE A 58 2.31 -1.28 -0.53
C ILE A 58 1.49 0.01 -0.39
N SER A 59 1.65 0.72 0.72
CA SER A 59 0.91 1.97 1.01
C SER A 59 1.53 3.23 0.41
N ALA A 60 2.34 3.08 -0.64
CA ALA A 60 3.07 4.12 -1.32
C ALA A 60 3.25 3.76 -2.80
N PRO A 61 3.57 4.73 -3.68
CA PRO A 61 3.94 4.44 -5.07
C PRO A 61 5.07 3.41 -5.14
N SER A 62 4.93 2.46 -6.05
CA SER A 62 5.96 1.48 -6.35
C SER A 62 6.60 1.78 -7.69
N ALA A 63 7.89 1.44 -7.83
CA ALA A 63 8.60 1.53 -9.10
C ALA A 63 8.21 0.40 -10.07
N ASP A 64 7.73 -0.74 -9.55
CA ASP A 64 7.52 -1.96 -10.34
C ASP A 64 6.20 -2.70 -10.03
N ALA A 65 5.59 -2.50 -8.85
CA ALA A 65 4.35 -3.16 -8.50
C ALA A 65 3.15 -2.50 -9.20
N PRO A 66 2.20 -3.28 -9.77
CA PRO A 66 0.96 -2.75 -10.32
C PRO A 66 0.20 -1.89 -9.29
N MET A 67 -0.23 -0.70 -9.72
CA MET A 67 -0.91 0.28 -8.87
C MET A 67 -2.42 0.28 -9.11
N PHE A 68 -3.17 0.27 -8.01
CA PHE A 68 -4.62 0.28 -8.02
C PHE A 68 -5.15 1.46 -7.20
N VAL A 69 -6.18 2.11 -7.74
CA VAL A 69 -6.95 3.15 -7.08
C VAL A 69 -8.41 2.71 -7.04
N CYS A 70 -8.96 2.64 -5.83
CA CYS A 70 -10.33 2.23 -5.62
C CYS A 70 -11.31 3.11 -6.40
N GLY A 71 -12.22 2.49 -7.16
CA GLY A 71 -13.19 3.20 -8.01
C GLY A 71 -12.64 3.70 -9.36
N VAL A 72 -11.35 3.46 -9.66
CA VAL A 72 -10.75 3.90 -10.93
C VAL A 72 -10.38 2.72 -11.83
N ASN A 73 -9.62 1.74 -11.32
CA ASN A 73 -9.07 0.65 -12.13
C ASN A 73 -9.07 -0.74 -11.44
N LEU A 74 -9.91 -0.95 -10.42
CA LEU A 74 -9.98 -2.22 -9.69
C LEU A 74 -10.43 -3.41 -10.55
N ASP A 75 -11.15 -3.14 -11.64
CA ASP A 75 -11.54 -4.13 -12.67
C ASP A 75 -10.33 -4.80 -13.33
N LYS A 76 -9.15 -4.16 -13.29
CA LYS A 76 -7.90 -4.69 -13.84
C LYS A 76 -7.10 -5.54 -12.85
N TYR A 77 -7.57 -5.68 -11.61
CA TYR A 77 -6.86 -6.47 -10.61
C TYR A 77 -6.91 -7.96 -10.97
N ASP A 78 -5.73 -8.58 -11.12
CA ASP A 78 -5.60 -10.03 -11.25
C ASP A 78 -5.31 -10.64 -9.86
N PRO A 79 -6.17 -11.54 -9.34
CA PRO A 79 -5.95 -12.27 -8.10
C PRO A 79 -4.65 -13.07 -8.03
N LYS A 80 -3.94 -13.28 -9.15
CA LYS A 80 -2.60 -13.89 -9.16
C LYS A 80 -1.52 -12.94 -8.65
N LEU A 81 -1.71 -11.62 -8.74
CA LEU A 81 -0.75 -10.62 -8.27
C LEU A 81 -0.54 -10.76 -6.76
N GLN A 82 0.67 -11.08 -6.33
CA GLN A 82 0.99 -11.26 -4.91
C GLN A 82 1.34 -9.94 -4.22
N VAL A 83 1.91 -8.99 -4.96
CA VAL A 83 2.29 -7.68 -4.46
C VAL A 83 1.68 -6.62 -5.36
N VAL A 84 1.01 -5.64 -4.75
CA VAL A 84 0.39 -4.50 -5.43
C VAL A 84 0.66 -3.23 -4.64
N SER A 85 0.49 -2.07 -5.28
CA SER A 85 0.57 -0.77 -4.62
C SER A 85 -0.79 -0.07 -4.62
N ASN A 86 -1.12 0.58 -3.50
CA ASN A 86 -2.29 1.44 -3.38
C ASN A 86 -2.00 2.89 -3.83
N ALA A 87 -0.95 3.09 -4.64
CA ALA A 87 -0.45 4.38 -5.10
C ALA A 87 -0.15 5.36 -3.94
N SER A 88 -0.27 6.67 -4.19
CA SER A 88 -0.13 7.72 -3.17
C SER A 88 -1.49 8.31 -2.76
N CYS A 89 -1.52 9.05 -1.64
CA CYS A 89 -2.68 9.86 -1.25
C CYS A 89 -3.11 10.84 -2.36
N THR A 90 -2.17 11.55 -2.97
CA THR A 90 -2.46 12.51 -4.05
C THR A 90 -2.98 11.81 -5.30
N THR A 91 -2.46 10.63 -5.64
CA THR A 91 -2.98 9.83 -6.77
C THR A 91 -4.43 9.39 -6.51
N ASN A 92 -4.73 8.94 -5.29
CA ASN A 92 -6.10 8.56 -4.90
C ASN A 92 -7.07 9.76 -4.94
N CYS A 93 -6.59 10.97 -4.69
CA CYS A 93 -7.38 12.20 -4.84
C CYS A 93 -7.61 12.58 -6.31
N LEU A 94 -6.55 12.59 -7.12
CA LEU A 94 -6.61 13.08 -8.50
C LEU A 94 -7.28 12.09 -9.47
N ALA A 95 -7.02 10.79 -9.32
CA ALA A 95 -7.40 9.80 -10.33
C ALA A 95 -8.92 9.71 -10.56
N PRO A 96 -9.81 9.75 -9.54
CA PRO A 96 -11.25 9.79 -9.77
C PRO A 96 -11.71 11.04 -10.54
N LEU A 97 -11.14 12.22 -10.22
CA LEU A 97 -11.45 13.46 -10.92
C LEU A 97 -11.00 13.39 -12.37
N ALA A 98 -9.75 12.98 -12.61
CA ALA A 98 -9.19 12.84 -13.94
C ALA A 98 -10.00 11.82 -14.77
N LYS A 99 -10.42 10.71 -14.17
CA LYS A 99 -11.26 9.70 -14.83
C LYS A 99 -12.58 10.29 -15.32
N VAL A 100 -13.35 10.96 -14.46
CA VAL A 100 -14.67 11.51 -14.85
C VAL A 100 -14.52 12.56 -15.95
N ILE A 101 -13.56 13.46 -15.82
CA ILE A 101 -13.32 14.51 -16.82
C ILE A 101 -12.88 13.90 -18.15
N ASN A 102 -11.94 12.94 -18.12
CA ASN A 102 -11.45 12.30 -19.32
C ASN A 102 -12.54 11.47 -20.03
N ASP A 103 -13.32 10.69 -19.28
CA ASP A 103 -14.37 9.84 -19.85
C ASP A 103 -15.49 10.65 -20.50
N LYS A 104 -15.75 11.88 -20.02
CA LYS A 104 -16.83 12.75 -20.51
C LYS A 104 -16.39 13.77 -21.55
N PHE A 105 -15.17 14.31 -21.42
CA PHE A 105 -14.74 15.46 -22.19
C PHE A 105 -13.41 15.24 -22.92
N GLY A 106 -12.64 14.21 -22.54
CA GLY A 106 -11.29 13.97 -23.04
C GLY A 106 -10.28 14.97 -22.48
N ILE A 107 -9.21 14.48 -21.84
CA ILE A 107 -8.09 15.31 -21.41
C ILE A 107 -7.00 15.24 -22.48
N VAL A 108 -6.64 16.37 -23.08
CA VAL A 108 -5.53 16.46 -24.05
C VAL A 108 -4.19 16.55 -23.31
N GLU A 109 -4.12 17.42 -22.31
CA GLU A 109 -2.95 17.63 -21.46
C GLU A 109 -3.39 18.14 -20.07
N GLY A 110 -2.51 18.04 -19.06
CA GLY A 110 -2.84 18.48 -17.71
C GLY A 110 -1.60 18.72 -16.86
N LEU A 111 -1.66 19.80 -16.07
CA LEU A 111 -0.72 20.10 -15.00
C LEU A 111 -1.47 20.08 -13.68
N MET A 112 -0.84 19.57 -12.63
CA MET A 112 -1.44 19.51 -11.29
C MET A 112 -0.44 20.03 -10.26
N THR A 113 -0.97 20.81 -9.32
CA THR A 113 -0.27 21.25 -8.12
C THR A 113 -1.08 20.78 -6.92
N THR A 114 -0.42 20.19 -5.93
CA THR A 114 -1.01 19.87 -4.64
C THR A 114 -0.35 20.72 -3.55
N VAL A 115 -1.17 21.39 -2.73
CA VAL A 115 -0.71 21.97 -1.46
C VAL A 115 -0.97 20.93 -0.40
N HIS A 116 0.10 20.28 0.05
CA HIS A 116 0.01 19.10 0.89
C HIS A 116 0.36 19.40 2.35
N ALA A 117 -0.33 18.74 3.28
CA ALA A 117 0.01 18.78 4.71
C ALA A 117 1.39 18.16 4.98
N THR A 118 1.98 18.48 6.14
CA THR A 118 3.30 17.94 6.50
C THR A 118 3.27 16.43 6.69
N THR A 119 4.40 15.76 6.42
CA THR A 119 4.56 14.32 6.58
C THR A 119 5.83 13.99 7.35
N ALA A 120 5.95 12.75 7.84
CA ALA A 120 7.06 12.31 8.69
C ALA A 120 8.44 12.35 8.01
N THR A 121 8.52 12.49 6.68
CA THR A 121 9.79 12.61 5.95
C THR A 121 10.37 14.02 5.98
N GLN A 122 9.56 15.02 6.34
CA GLN A 122 10.01 16.39 6.50
C GLN A 122 10.71 16.58 7.84
N LYS A 123 11.78 17.37 7.85
CA LYS A 123 12.47 17.75 9.07
C LYS A 123 11.77 18.93 9.73
N THR A 124 11.87 18.98 11.05
CA THR A 124 11.44 20.13 11.83
C THR A 124 12.37 21.33 11.67
N VAL A 125 13.66 21.07 11.35
CA VAL A 125 14.74 22.05 11.16
C VAL A 125 15.66 21.64 10.00
#